data_AF-A0A913YXB7-F1
#
_entry.id   AF-A0A913YXB7-F1
#
_cell.length_a   1.000
_cell.length_b   1.000
_cell.length_c   1.000
_cell.angle_alpha   90.00
_cell.angle_beta   90.00
_cell.angle_gamma   90.00
#
_symmetry.space_group_name_H-M   'P 1'
#
loop_
_entity.id
_entity.type
_entity.pdbx_description
1 polymer ?
#
loop_
_entity_poly.entity_id
_entity_poly.type
_entity_poly.pdbx_seq_one_letter_code
_entity_poly.pdbx_strand_id
1 'polypeptide(L)'
;MCDNSSDSDDSQNDSEYNFIPGVYEFQDRIEDENECQESSTSEDHVDIENDPYNDEPLADEEWLKLYREEDEERKDMEKDLVNRLEVIRAVDSWCKCSNCNRTHLENINECFCFHEIDECVQALSDKIVLEDTNEPPCCITLLQDFGLCV
;
A
#
# COMPACT_ATOMS: atom_id res chain seq x y z
N MET A 1 3.64 -10.83 -55.08
CA MET A 1 2.43 -10.51 -54.33
C MET A 1 2.82 -9.39 -53.39
N CYS A 2 2.23 -8.23 -53.57
CA CYS A 2 2.47 -7.02 -52.80
C CYS A 2 1.16 -6.69 -52.12
N ASP A 3 1.08 -6.90 -50.82
CA ASP A 3 -0.05 -6.44 -50.01
C ASP A 3 0.53 -5.65 -48.85
N ASN A 4 0.37 -4.34 -48.97
CA ASN A 4 0.59 -3.36 -47.93
C ASN A 4 -0.65 -2.45 -47.97
N SER A 5 -1.53 -2.58 -46.97
CA SER A 5 -2.46 -1.55 -46.45
C SER A 5 -3.26 -2.21 -45.31
N SER A 6 -3.09 -1.76 -44.06
CA SER A 6 -3.77 -0.59 -43.48
C SER A 6 -5.22 -0.92 -43.12
N ASP A 7 -5.47 -1.19 -41.84
CA ASP A 7 -6.32 -0.35 -40.97
C ASP A 7 -6.72 -1.15 -39.73
N SER A 8 -5.99 -0.91 -38.63
CA SER A 8 -6.42 -1.22 -37.28
C SER A 8 -7.26 -0.06 -36.78
N ASP A 9 -8.57 -0.26 -36.66
CA ASP A 9 -9.51 0.63 -35.98
C ASP A 9 -10.03 -0.11 -34.74
N ASP A 10 -9.18 -0.16 -33.70
CA ASP A 10 -9.62 -0.45 -32.33
C ASP A 10 -9.91 0.89 -31.67
N SER A 11 -11.06 1.47 -32.02
CA SER A 11 -11.63 2.61 -31.30
C SER A 11 -12.08 2.13 -29.92
N GLN A 12 -11.17 2.19 -28.96
CA GLN A 12 -11.46 2.12 -27.53
C GLN A 12 -12.40 3.29 -27.19
N ASN A 13 -13.69 2.98 -27.12
CA ASN A 13 -14.70 3.87 -26.54
C ASN A 13 -14.53 3.86 -25.01
N ASP A 14 -13.54 4.60 -24.51
CA ASP A 14 -13.39 4.94 -23.09
C ASP A 14 -14.43 5.99 -22.68
N SER A 15 -15.71 5.64 -22.73
CA SER A 15 -16.71 6.29 -21.88
C SER A 15 -16.63 5.70 -20.47
N GLU A 16 -15.46 5.84 -19.86
CA GLU A 16 -15.29 5.86 -18.42
C GLU A 16 -16.02 7.11 -17.90
N TYR A 17 -16.77 6.99 -16.80
CA TYR A 17 -17.73 7.96 -16.22
C TYR A 17 -19.19 7.89 -16.72
N ASN A 18 -19.90 6.83 -16.33
CA ASN A 18 -21.33 6.96 -16.05
C ASN A 18 -21.53 7.70 -14.71
N PHE A 19 -21.46 9.03 -14.75
CA PHE A 19 -21.85 9.87 -13.61
C PHE A 19 -23.33 9.62 -13.27
N ILE A 20 -23.61 9.04 -12.10
CA ILE A 20 -24.97 8.92 -11.55
C ILE A 20 -25.22 10.18 -10.72
N PRO A 21 -26.11 11.12 -11.13
CA PRO A 21 -26.46 12.28 -10.32
C PRO A 21 -27.45 11.82 -9.23
N GLY A 22 -26.92 11.33 -8.12
CA GLY A 22 -27.66 11.08 -6.88
C GLY A 22 -27.08 11.97 -5.80
N VAL A 23 -27.91 12.84 -5.21
CA VAL A 23 -27.55 13.76 -4.14
C VAL A 23 -26.91 12.98 -2.99
N TYR A 24 -25.61 13.19 -2.75
CA TYR A 24 -24.91 12.65 -1.60
C TYR A 24 -25.08 13.62 -0.43
N GLU A 25 -26.13 13.43 0.37
CA GLU A 25 -26.28 14.12 1.65
C GLU A 25 -25.43 13.39 2.70
N PHE A 26 -24.21 13.89 2.94
CA PHE A 26 -23.44 13.53 4.12
C PHE A 26 -24.09 14.18 5.34
N GLN A 27 -24.90 13.43 6.09
CA GLN A 27 -25.41 13.90 7.38
C GLN A 27 -24.30 13.76 8.43
N ASP A 28 -23.46 14.79 8.53
CA ASP A 28 -22.51 14.95 9.62
C ASP A 28 -23.31 15.17 10.92
N ARG A 29 -23.59 14.09 11.66
CA ARG A 29 -24.22 14.20 12.98
C ARG A 29 -23.13 14.22 14.04
N ILE A 30 -22.70 15.44 14.38
CA ILE A 30 -21.94 15.73 15.59
C ILE A 30 -22.74 15.21 16.79
N GLU A 31 -22.09 14.35 17.58
CA GLU A 31 -22.59 13.89 18.88
C GLU A 31 -22.75 15.10 19.82
N ASP A 32 -23.98 15.36 20.26
CA ASP A 32 -24.25 16.19 21.44
C ASP A 32 -25.49 15.65 22.16
N GLU A 33 -25.54 15.91 23.45
CA GLU A 33 -25.98 15.03 24.52
C GLU A 33 -27.51 14.90 24.65
N ASN A 34 -27.97 13.65 24.82
CA ASN A 34 -29.06 13.27 25.73
C ASN A 34 -30.46 13.87 25.46
N GLU A 35 -31.23 13.24 24.56
CA GLU A 35 -32.69 13.18 24.67
C GLU A 35 -33.20 11.85 24.09
N CYS A 36 -33.79 11.01 24.93
CA CYS A 36 -34.56 9.83 24.52
C CYS A 36 -35.78 10.29 23.70
N GLN A 37 -35.59 10.51 22.41
CA GLN A 37 -36.68 10.55 21.44
C GLN A 37 -36.86 9.15 20.88
N GLU A 38 -38.05 8.60 21.06
CA GLU A 38 -38.46 7.35 20.42
C GLU A 38 -38.27 7.50 18.91
N SER A 39 -37.18 6.92 18.39
CA SER A 39 -37.01 6.70 16.97
C SER A 39 -38.15 5.78 16.55
N SER A 40 -39.12 6.35 15.85
CA SER A 40 -40.02 5.56 15.02
C SER A 40 -39.12 4.75 14.09
N THR A 41 -38.99 3.46 14.38
CA THR A 41 -38.42 2.47 13.47
C THR A 41 -39.25 2.50 12.20
N SER A 42 -38.80 3.27 11.20
CA SER A 42 -39.10 2.92 9.82
C SER A 42 -38.38 1.60 9.60
N GLU A 43 -39.16 0.52 9.69
CA GLU A 43 -38.77 -0.80 9.25
C GLU A 43 -38.53 -0.71 7.74
N ASP A 44 -37.33 -0.25 7.35
CA ASP A 44 -36.78 -0.57 6.04
C ASP A 44 -36.52 -2.08 6.08
N HIS A 45 -37.58 -2.82 5.76
CA HIS A 45 -37.55 -4.24 5.51
C HIS A 45 -36.70 -4.45 4.25
N VAL A 46 -35.38 -4.45 4.41
CA VAL A 46 -34.48 -5.07 3.44
C VAL A 46 -34.96 -6.49 3.27
N ASP A 47 -35.49 -6.79 2.09
CA ASP A 47 -35.90 -8.13 1.74
C ASP A 47 -34.65 -9.01 1.73
N ILE A 48 -34.35 -9.64 2.87
CA ILE A 48 -33.18 -10.49 3.08
C ILE A 48 -33.16 -11.59 2.00
N GLU A 49 -34.30 -11.96 1.43
CA GLU A 49 -34.40 -12.94 0.35
C GLU A 49 -33.76 -12.48 -0.99
N ASN A 50 -33.48 -11.18 -1.15
CA ASN A 50 -32.89 -10.60 -2.36
C ASN A 50 -31.57 -9.83 -2.07
N ASP A 51 -30.90 -10.10 -0.94
CA ASP A 51 -29.56 -9.58 -0.69
C ASP A 51 -28.52 -10.37 -1.52
N PRO A 52 -27.84 -9.75 -2.51
CA PRO A 52 -26.84 -10.43 -3.33
C PRO A 52 -25.65 -10.99 -2.53
N TYR A 53 -25.45 -10.54 -1.29
CA TYR A 53 -24.30 -10.88 -0.45
C TYR A 53 -24.60 -11.94 0.62
N ASN A 54 -25.84 -12.42 0.72
CA ASN A 54 -26.22 -13.39 1.76
C ASN A 54 -25.54 -14.76 1.64
N ASP A 55 -25.16 -15.15 0.43
CA ASP A 55 -24.43 -16.39 0.17
C ASP A 55 -22.90 -16.23 0.38
N GLU A 56 -22.42 -15.02 0.64
CA GLU A 56 -21.00 -14.77 0.88
C GLU A 56 -20.62 -15.15 2.32
N PRO A 57 -19.58 -15.97 2.51
CA PRO A 57 -19.15 -16.34 3.84
C PRO A 57 -18.62 -15.09 4.57
N LEU A 58 -19.15 -14.82 5.76
CA LEU A 58 -18.54 -13.84 6.66
C LEU A 58 -17.16 -14.36 7.12
N ALA A 59 -16.24 -13.42 7.34
CA ALA A 59 -14.95 -13.74 7.92
C ALA A 59 -15.14 -14.40 9.30
N ASP A 60 -14.44 -15.51 9.54
CA ASP A 60 -14.47 -16.18 10.83
C ASP A 60 -13.67 -15.40 11.89
N GLU A 61 -13.82 -15.79 13.15
CA GLU A 61 -13.18 -15.11 14.27
C GLU A 61 -11.65 -15.22 14.24
N GLU A 62 -11.12 -16.32 13.68
CA GLU A 62 -9.66 -16.54 13.54
C GLU A 62 -9.07 -15.58 12.50
N TRP A 63 -9.71 -15.46 11.34
CA TRP A 63 -9.32 -14.54 10.28
C TRP A 63 -9.41 -13.09 10.78
N LEU A 64 -10.51 -12.71 11.43
CA LEU A 64 -10.68 -11.37 11.99
C LEU A 64 -9.61 -11.04 13.04
N LYS A 65 -9.19 -12.03 13.82
CA LYS A 65 -8.11 -11.86 14.78
C LYS A 65 -6.77 -11.62 14.09
N LEU A 66 -6.41 -12.45 13.12
CA LEU A 66 -5.18 -12.30 12.35
C LEU A 66 -5.13 -10.96 11.62
N TYR A 67 -6.23 -10.58 10.98
CA TYR A 67 -6.34 -9.30 10.28
C TYR A 67 -6.11 -8.10 11.21
N ARG A 68 -6.67 -8.12 12.43
CA ARG A 68 -6.45 -7.05 13.40
C ARG A 68 -4.99 -6.97 13.85
N GLU A 69 -4.35 -8.12 14.07
CA GLU A 69 -2.93 -8.18 14.43
C GLU A 69 -2.05 -7.61 13.32
N GLU A 70 -2.25 -8.05 12.06
CA GLU A 70 -1.53 -7.52 10.89
C GLU A 70 -1.77 -6.02 10.68
N ASP A 71 -3.00 -5.53 10.91
CA ASP A 71 -3.33 -4.11 10.81
C ASP A 71 -2.65 -3.27 11.89
N GLU A 72 -2.58 -3.76 13.13
CA GLU A 72 -1.84 -3.13 14.22
C GLU A 72 -0.35 -3.06 13.91
N GLU A 73 0.26 -4.16 13.45
CA GLU A 73 1.67 -4.20 13.03
C GLU A 73 1.95 -3.21 11.89
N ARG A 74 1.07 -3.17 10.88
CA ARG A 74 1.20 -2.23 9.76
C ARG A 74 1.14 -0.78 10.22
N LYS A 75 0.21 -0.44 11.12
CA LYS A 75 0.07 0.92 11.68
C LYS A 75 1.29 1.33 12.50
N ASP A 76 1.84 0.40 13.28
CA ASP A 76 3.05 0.64 14.06
C ASP A 76 4.27 0.88 13.14
N MET A 77 4.41 0.09 12.08
CA MET A 77 5.45 0.31 11.06
C MET A 77 5.28 1.65 10.35
N GLU A 78 4.07 1.99 9.91
CA GLU A 78 3.79 3.25 9.23
C GLU A 78 4.15 4.46 10.13
N LYS A 79 3.74 4.41 11.40
CA LYS A 79 4.10 5.42 12.39
C LYS A 79 5.61 5.52 12.58
N ASP A 80 6.32 4.41 12.57
CA ASP A 80 7.78 4.39 12.62
C ASP A 80 8.41 5.12 11.41
N LEU A 81 7.91 4.84 10.21
CA LEU A 81 8.38 5.47 8.98
C LEU A 81 8.06 6.98 8.93
N VAL A 82 6.91 7.40 9.44
CA VAL A 82 6.58 8.83 9.61
C VAL A 82 7.59 9.48 10.57
N ASN A 83 7.85 8.87 11.72
CA ASN A 83 8.85 9.40 12.66
C ASN A 83 10.26 9.48 12.05
N ARG A 84 10.59 8.51 11.18
CA ARG A 84 11.79 8.61 10.35
C ARG A 84 11.64 9.83 9.46
N LEU A 85 10.68 9.95 8.55
CA LEU A 85 10.57 11.07 7.60
C LEU A 85 10.52 12.48 8.25
N GLU A 86 9.90 12.64 9.42
CA GLU A 86 9.76 13.92 10.12
C GLU A 86 10.97 14.34 10.96
N VAL A 87 12.07 13.56 10.94
CA VAL A 87 13.32 13.83 11.68
C VAL A 87 13.16 13.64 13.21
N ILE A 88 12.06 13.03 13.65
CA ILE A 88 11.87 12.62 15.04
C ILE A 88 12.89 11.52 15.38
N ARG A 89 13.19 10.64 14.40
CA ARG A 89 14.20 9.58 14.51
C ARG A 89 15.41 9.86 13.60
N ALA A 90 16.62 9.79 14.17
CA ALA A 90 17.89 9.97 13.45
C ALA A 90 18.22 8.80 12.49
N VAL A 91 18.90 9.07 11.38
CA VAL A 91 19.29 8.05 10.38
C VAL A 91 20.08 6.90 10.99
N ASP A 92 21.07 7.24 11.81
CA ASP A 92 21.99 6.27 12.43
C ASP A 92 21.26 5.24 13.32
N SER A 93 20.03 5.52 13.74
CA SER A 93 19.25 4.60 14.57
C SER A 93 18.54 3.49 13.78
N TRP A 94 18.34 3.64 12.48
CA TRP A 94 17.66 2.65 11.62
C TRP A 94 18.50 2.23 10.41
N CYS A 95 19.45 3.05 9.96
CA CYS A 95 20.38 2.70 8.90
C CYS A 95 21.42 1.69 9.39
N LYS A 96 21.38 0.47 8.86
CA LYS A 96 22.39 -0.58 9.15
C LYS A 96 23.57 -0.57 8.18
N CYS A 97 23.43 0.09 7.03
CA CYS A 97 24.44 0.10 5.96
C CYS A 97 25.38 1.32 5.97
N SER A 98 25.13 2.30 6.86
CA SER A 98 25.84 3.59 6.94
C SER A 98 25.82 4.45 5.67
N ASN A 99 24.98 4.13 4.69
CA ASN A 99 24.89 4.83 3.40
C ASN A 99 23.49 5.43 3.13
N CYS A 100 22.50 5.25 4.02
CA CYS A 100 21.20 5.89 3.86
C CYS A 100 21.32 7.40 4.11
N ASN A 101 20.57 8.19 3.34
CA ASN A 101 20.50 9.65 3.48
C ASN A 101 19.04 10.11 3.32
N ARG A 102 18.72 11.25 3.92
CA ARG A 102 17.40 11.86 3.96
C ARG A 102 17.22 13.09 3.09
N THR A 103 18.28 13.65 2.50
CA THR A 103 18.21 14.94 1.79
C THR A 103 17.16 14.99 0.67
N HIS A 104 16.76 13.84 0.14
CA HIS A 104 15.81 13.74 -0.98
C HIS A 104 14.65 12.78 -0.69
N LEU A 105 14.37 12.47 0.59
CA LEU A 105 13.23 11.62 0.94
C LEU A 105 11.96 12.46 1.00
N GLU A 106 10.97 12.09 0.21
CA GLU A 106 9.65 12.74 0.18
C GLU A 106 8.53 11.80 0.64
N ASN A 107 8.78 10.49 0.62
CA ASN A 107 7.81 9.46 0.96
C ASN A 107 8.29 8.63 2.16
N ILE A 108 7.36 8.29 3.07
CA ILE A 108 7.64 7.43 4.22
C ILE A 108 8.15 6.04 3.78
N ASN A 109 7.72 5.57 2.61
CA ASN A 109 8.13 4.30 2.02
C ASN A 109 9.59 4.31 1.52
N GLU A 110 10.25 5.47 1.50
CA GLU A 110 11.68 5.58 1.16
C GLU A 110 12.56 5.53 2.42
N CYS A 111 11.97 5.53 3.62
CA CYS A 111 12.69 5.53 4.91
C CYS A 111 13.12 4.13 5.38
N PHE A 112 13.46 3.24 4.45
CA PHE A 112 13.95 1.89 4.73
C PHE A 112 15.45 1.77 4.45
N CYS A 113 16.15 1.06 5.33
CA CYS A 113 17.46 0.52 4.99
C CYS A 113 17.26 -0.74 4.15
N PHE A 114 18.11 -1.00 3.15
CA PHE A 114 17.99 -2.23 2.36
C PHE A 114 18.03 -3.52 3.22
N HIS A 115 18.67 -3.46 4.39
CA HIS A 115 18.72 -4.56 5.36
C HIS A 115 17.37 -4.85 6.05
N GLU A 116 16.37 -3.97 5.90
CA GLU A 116 15.01 -4.18 6.39
C GLU A 116 14.11 -4.82 5.33
N ILE A 117 14.60 -4.96 4.09
CA ILE A 117 13.86 -5.55 2.97
C ILE A 117 14.50 -6.91 2.64
N ASP A 118 13.83 -7.99 3.03
CA ASP A 118 14.35 -9.35 2.89
C ASP A 118 14.74 -9.69 1.45
N GLU A 119 13.95 -9.25 0.48
CA GLU A 119 14.21 -9.45 -0.95
C GLU A 119 15.53 -8.77 -1.38
N CYS A 120 15.82 -7.57 -0.87
CA CYS A 120 17.08 -6.89 -1.16
C CYS A 120 18.28 -7.63 -0.57
N VAL A 121 18.16 -8.14 0.66
CA VAL A 121 19.23 -8.91 1.31
C VAL A 121 19.49 -10.23 0.56
N GLN A 122 18.42 -10.90 0.12
CA GLN A 122 18.52 -12.11 -0.69
C GLN A 122 19.20 -11.83 -2.03
N ALA A 123 18.78 -10.78 -2.74
CA ALA A 123 19.36 -10.40 -4.03
C ALA A 123 20.86 -10.06 -3.94
N LEU A 124 21.31 -9.40 -2.86
CA LEU A 124 22.74 -9.13 -2.64
C LEU A 124 23.55 -10.38 -2.28
N SER A 125 22.88 -11.47 -1.90
CA SER A 125 23.49 -12.76 -1.60
C SER A 125 23.44 -13.71 -2.81
N ASP A 126 22.89 -13.27 -3.94
CA ASP A 126 22.79 -14.10 -5.14
C ASP A 126 24.16 -14.37 -5.76
N LYS A 127 24.28 -15.53 -6.39
CA LYS A 127 25.54 -16.02 -6.98
C LYS A 127 26.15 -15.03 -7.97
N ILE A 128 25.31 -14.37 -8.77
CA ILE A 128 25.75 -13.39 -9.77
C ILE A 128 26.47 -12.22 -9.09
N VAL A 129 25.94 -11.72 -7.97
CA VAL A 129 26.56 -10.63 -7.21
C VAL A 129 27.87 -11.09 -6.56
N LEU A 130 27.89 -12.32 -6.05
CA LEU A 130 29.06 -12.89 -5.38
C LEU A 130 30.21 -13.23 -6.34
N GLU A 131 29.93 -13.49 -7.61
CA GLU A 131 30.96 -13.68 -8.64
C GLU A 131 31.85 -12.43 -8.78
N ASP A 132 31.27 -11.24 -8.64
CA ASP A 132 31.99 -9.96 -8.76
C ASP A 132 32.58 -9.48 -7.43
N THR A 133 31.86 -9.70 -6.33
CA THR A 133 32.19 -9.12 -5.01
C THR A 133 32.91 -10.08 -4.07
N ASN A 134 32.92 -11.39 -4.34
CA ASN A 134 33.37 -12.50 -3.47
C ASN A 134 32.62 -12.64 -2.14
N GLU A 135 32.13 -11.55 -1.56
CA GLU A 135 31.30 -11.52 -0.34
C GLU A 135 30.13 -10.54 -0.54
N PRO A 136 28.97 -10.78 0.11
CA PRO A 136 27.82 -9.89 -0.01
C PRO A 136 28.21 -8.46 0.42
N PRO A 137 27.96 -7.44 -0.42
CA PRO A 137 28.32 -6.08 -0.09
C PRO A 137 27.48 -5.55 1.09
N CYS A 138 28.10 -4.74 1.93
CA CYS A 138 27.42 -4.11 3.07
C CYS A 138 26.39 -3.04 2.66
N CYS A 139 26.35 -2.64 1.38
CA CYS A 139 25.33 -1.76 0.80
C CYS A 139 25.19 -1.97 -0.71
N ILE A 140 23.96 -1.85 -1.22
CA ILE A 140 23.66 -1.95 -2.67
C ILE A 140 24.42 -0.92 -3.50
N THR A 141 24.71 0.25 -2.95
CA THR A 141 25.46 1.32 -3.63
C THR A 141 26.93 0.98 -3.85
N LEU A 142 27.45 -0.10 -3.25
CA LEU A 142 28.83 -0.56 -3.41
C LEU A 142 28.99 -1.54 -4.59
N LEU A 143 27.90 -1.92 -5.26
CA LEU A 143 27.97 -2.72 -6.48
C LEU A 143 28.58 -1.89 -7.63
N GLN A 144 29.54 -2.46 -8.35
CA GLN A 144 30.30 -1.77 -9.40
C GLN A 144 29.41 -1.17 -10.49
N ASP A 145 28.29 -1.81 -10.81
CA ASP A 145 27.39 -1.37 -11.87
C ASP A 145 26.29 -0.39 -11.42
N PHE A 146 26.14 -0.15 -10.12
CA PHE A 146 25.09 0.73 -9.59
C PHE A 146 25.23 2.18 -10.10
N GLY A 147 26.46 2.60 -10.43
CA GLY A 147 26.74 3.94 -10.98
C GLY A 147 26.84 4.01 -12.51
N LEU A 148 26.71 2.89 -13.22
CA LEU A 148 26.88 2.83 -14.68
C LEU A 148 25.54 2.78 -15.44
N CYS A 149 24.42 2.63 -14.74
CA CYS A 149 23.07 2.76 -15.27
C CYS A 149 22.57 4.23 -15.19
N VAL A 150 23.19 5.14 -15.94
CA VAL A 150 22.69 6.50 -16.19
C VAL A 150 22.76 6.81 -17.69
#